data_AF-A0A653CS44-F1
#
_entry.id   AF-A0A653CS44-F1
#
_cell.length_a   1.000
_cell.length_b   1.000
_cell.length_c   1.000
_cell.angle_alpha   90.00
_cell.angle_beta   90.00
_cell.angle_gamma   90.00
#
_symmetry.space_group_name_H-M   'P 1'
#
loop_
_entity.id
_entity.type
_entity.pdbx_description
1 polymer ?
#
loop_
_entity_poly.entity_id
_entity_poly.type
_entity_poly.pdbx_seq_one_letter_code
_entity_poly.pdbx_strand_id
1 'polypeptide(L)'
;MSLTTVSGYLARVKRACKCPSCLSKYYSTTNIDHINKKFHRFHQDPVISRKWKGICKISAYKDCSYFYICDDHFDERDYTNANLKLTSGSVPRSPSKCRKTTTTTPNVETISNIENVPINNDNVWSTVTELLPDIGNETVVRPVSENSECTMVGAVPDHNYSSLNATSSHSKLAFSDKYSFLSEKTGILQKSGLSKRDLTLQKEIMYQVHRNTLSKLSKLRNSLKQKKSDLMALRNLYNDGRFQFMEESLNDVTKNFINSQLRNVTRAPTAHCWTIQDKAFALSLYKRSPKLYTGYLKIHFQLPSISVLKKVLSSVPFNCGLIKPVMDYLKLQSEQMDELDKCCTLIFDEVSLASGLYYDSNKQTIFGYENLGFLGRSRGTANHSLVLMIRGIKTNYKMPVAFFFTKNSIATDKLKQIIIHLIEEIQSVGFNIVATVCDQGSTNRAAITALTKKHTDEKPSQYHFVLNNQKIVTIFGVPHLLKNTRNALQSCNIEFQSNEVAKFKYIEQAFQIDRTERTYRCFPKLKESFFSSRDSFLKMKVKVAAIK
;
A
#
# COMPACT_ATOMS: atom_id res chain seq x y z
N MET A 1 -31.37 21.33 -40.70
CA MET A 1 -31.33 22.33 -39.62
C MET A 1 -30.24 21.92 -38.64
N SER A 2 -29.30 22.84 -38.45
CA SER A 2 -27.92 22.62 -38.03
C SER A 2 -27.80 22.27 -36.54
N LEU A 3 -27.21 21.11 -36.23
CA LEU A 3 -26.73 20.79 -34.89
C LEU A 3 -25.21 20.88 -34.89
N THR A 4 -24.70 22.01 -34.39
CA THR A 4 -23.29 22.23 -34.08
C THR A 4 -22.90 21.37 -32.88
N THR A 5 -22.09 20.35 -33.13
CA THR A 5 -21.49 19.46 -32.13
C THR A 5 -20.20 20.07 -31.59
N VAL A 6 -20.23 20.57 -30.35
CA VAL A 6 -19.01 20.85 -29.57
C VAL A 6 -18.66 19.58 -28.80
N SER A 7 -17.54 18.98 -29.17
CA SER A 7 -16.89 17.88 -28.47
C SER A 7 -16.42 18.34 -27.08
N GLY A 8 -17.08 17.84 -26.04
CA GLY A 8 -16.70 18.04 -24.64
C GLY A 8 -17.00 16.77 -23.85
N TYR A 9 -16.02 16.28 -23.10
CA TYR A 9 -16.13 15.13 -22.21
C TYR A 9 -17.42 15.21 -21.38
N LEU A 10 -18.29 14.20 -21.49
CA LEU A 10 -19.61 14.16 -20.87
C LEU A 10 -19.48 14.05 -19.33
N ALA A 11 -19.60 15.18 -18.64
CA ALA A 11 -19.80 15.21 -17.19
C ALA A 11 -21.08 14.42 -16.84
N ARG A 12 -20.96 13.31 -16.09
CA ARG A 12 -22.11 12.48 -15.71
C ARG A 12 -22.92 13.17 -14.61
N VAL A 13 -24.21 13.39 -14.87
CA VAL A 13 -25.17 13.91 -13.88
C VAL A 13 -25.34 12.86 -12.77
N LYS A 14 -25.02 13.23 -11.53
CA LYS A 14 -25.20 12.39 -10.32
C LYS A 14 -26.50 12.69 -9.59
N ARG A 15 -26.99 13.93 -9.62
CA ARG A 15 -28.23 14.35 -8.93
C ARG A 15 -28.95 15.40 -9.76
N ALA A 16 -30.27 15.45 -9.69
CA ALA A 16 -31.09 16.49 -10.30
C ALA A 16 -32.09 17.03 -9.27
N CYS A 17 -32.41 18.31 -9.36
CA CYS A 17 -33.38 18.94 -8.47
C CYS A 17 -34.77 18.41 -8.79
N LYS A 18 -35.53 18.04 -7.76
CA LYS A 18 -36.89 17.50 -7.92
C LYS A 18 -38.00 18.55 -7.82
N CYS A 19 -37.66 19.81 -7.53
CA CYS A 19 -38.63 20.89 -7.54
C CYS A 19 -39.18 21.09 -8.97
N PRO A 20 -40.50 21.23 -9.15
CA PRO A 20 -41.10 21.55 -10.44
C PRO A 20 -40.41 22.75 -11.08
N SER A 21 -40.20 22.72 -12.39
CA SER A 21 -39.55 23.78 -13.19
C SER A 21 -38.07 24.09 -12.88
N CYS A 22 -37.39 23.32 -12.04
CA CYS A 22 -35.95 23.49 -11.78
C CYS A 22 -35.09 22.56 -12.66
N LEU A 23 -34.11 23.12 -13.39
CA LEU A 23 -33.20 22.38 -14.27
C LEU A 23 -31.83 22.10 -13.63
N SER A 24 -31.62 22.49 -12.37
CA SER A 24 -30.34 22.34 -11.66
C SER A 24 -29.93 20.89 -11.52
N LYS A 25 -28.67 20.60 -11.88
CA LYS A 25 -28.06 19.27 -11.85
C LYS A 25 -26.72 19.32 -11.12
N TYR A 26 -26.37 18.22 -10.47
CA TYR A 26 -25.08 17.99 -9.84
C TYR A 26 -24.27 17.02 -10.71
N TYR A 27 -23.03 17.37 -11.03
CA TYR A 27 -22.16 16.60 -11.92
C TYR A 27 -21.00 15.95 -11.16
N SER A 28 -20.62 14.71 -11.48
CA SER A 28 -19.41 14.10 -10.93
C SER A 28 -18.18 14.60 -11.68
N THR A 29 -17.71 15.79 -11.29
CA THR A 29 -16.45 16.47 -11.65
C THR A 29 -15.57 15.80 -12.73
N THR A 30 -15.46 16.48 -13.87
CA THR A 30 -14.25 16.62 -14.70
C THR A 30 -14.40 17.91 -15.53
N ASN A 31 -14.28 19.07 -14.87
CA ASN A 31 -13.83 20.32 -15.50
C ASN A 31 -13.47 21.30 -14.37
N ILE A 32 -12.35 22.00 -14.54
CA ILE A 32 -11.75 22.85 -13.49
C ILE A 32 -12.61 24.12 -13.24
N ASP A 33 -13.54 24.43 -14.13
CA ASP A 33 -14.30 25.70 -14.12
C ASP A 33 -15.78 25.58 -13.67
N HIS A 34 -16.29 24.39 -13.31
CA HIS A 34 -17.69 24.25 -12.87
C HIS A 34 -17.81 23.88 -11.39
N ILE A 35 -18.21 24.86 -10.57
CA ILE A 35 -18.54 24.67 -9.16
C ILE A 35 -19.97 24.13 -9.04
N ASN A 36 -20.12 22.91 -8.52
CA ASN A 36 -21.43 22.32 -8.26
C ASN A 36 -22.16 23.05 -7.12
N LYS A 37 -23.44 23.37 -7.33
CA LYS A 37 -24.35 23.83 -6.27
C LYS A 37 -24.57 22.77 -5.20
N LYS A 38 -25.02 23.19 -4.01
CA LYS A 38 -25.35 22.24 -2.95
C LYS A 38 -26.74 21.64 -3.18
N PHE A 39 -26.86 20.34 -2.93
CA PHE A 39 -28.12 19.59 -3.04
C PHE A 39 -28.47 18.97 -1.69
N HIS A 40 -29.68 19.26 -1.21
CA HIS A 40 -30.23 18.81 0.06
C HIS A 40 -31.14 17.61 -0.18
N ARG A 41 -30.99 16.57 0.65
CA ARG A 41 -31.91 15.43 0.67
C ARG A 41 -33.20 15.81 1.38
N PHE A 42 -34.28 15.09 1.06
CA PHE A 42 -35.52 15.19 1.81
C PHE A 42 -35.29 14.90 3.29
N HIS A 43 -35.95 15.67 4.15
CA HIS A 43 -35.82 15.56 5.59
C HIS A 43 -36.32 14.20 6.10
N GLN A 44 -35.68 13.65 7.14
CA GLN A 44 -36.06 12.36 7.74
C GLN A 44 -37.35 12.46 8.57
N ASP A 45 -37.66 13.64 9.09
CA ASP A 45 -38.94 13.92 9.75
C ASP A 45 -40.12 13.76 8.78
N PRO A 46 -41.07 12.85 9.06
CA PRO A 46 -42.23 12.58 8.20
C PRO A 46 -43.10 13.80 7.93
N VAL A 47 -43.20 14.75 8.87
CA VAL A 47 -44.09 15.92 8.77
C VAL A 47 -43.55 16.92 7.74
N ILE A 48 -42.25 17.21 7.82
CA ILE A 48 -41.58 18.14 6.89
C ILE A 48 -41.39 17.51 5.53
N SER A 49 -41.06 16.21 5.49
CA SER A 49 -40.99 15.45 4.25
C SER A 49 -42.32 15.49 3.48
N ARG A 50 -43.47 15.38 4.19
CA ARG A 50 -44.80 15.50 3.57
C ARG A 50 -45.05 16.90 2.99
N LYS A 51 -44.62 17.97 3.67
CA LYS A 51 -44.69 19.35 3.15
C LYS A 51 -43.85 19.53 1.88
N TRP A 52 -42.61 19.01 1.87
CA TRP A 52 -41.73 19.04 0.71
C TRP A 52 -42.32 18.26 -0.48
N LYS A 53 -42.93 17.08 -0.24
CA LYS A 53 -43.61 16.30 -1.27
C LYS A 53 -44.79 17.06 -1.88
N GLY A 54 -45.60 17.73 -1.05
CA GLY A 54 -46.71 18.56 -1.52
C GLY A 54 -46.24 19.67 -2.47
N ILE A 55 -45.19 20.39 -2.10
CA ILE A 55 -44.62 21.49 -2.89
C ILE A 55 -43.97 20.97 -4.19
N CYS A 56 -43.29 19.82 -4.12
CA CYS A 56 -42.68 19.23 -5.30
C CYS A 56 -43.67 18.47 -6.21
N LYS A 57 -44.98 18.47 -5.88
CA LYS A 57 -46.03 17.71 -6.57
C LYS A 57 -45.70 16.20 -6.66
N ILE A 58 -45.16 15.63 -5.58
CA ILE A 58 -44.79 14.22 -5.46
C ILE A 58 -45.86 13.51 -4.63
N SER A 59 -46.33 12.35 -5.10
CA SER A 59 -47.28 11.53 -4.37
C SER A 59 -46.78 11.19 -2.94
N ALA A 60 -47.70 11.25 -1.96
CA ALA A 60 -47.40 11.07 -0.55
C ALA A 60 -46.75 9.71 -0.22
N TYR A 61 -47.12 8.66 -0.97
CA TYR A 61 -46.69 7.27 -0.78
C TYR A 61 -45.36 6.92 -1.45
N LYS A 62 -44.77 7.83 -2.24
CA LYS A 62 -43.51 7.57 -2.94
C LYS A 62 -42.30 7.71 -2.01
N ASP A 63 -41.37 6.75 -2.05
CA ASP A 63 -40.10 6.85 -1.33
C ASP A 63 -39.24 7.98 -1.92
N CYS A 64 -38.78 8.88 -1.05
CA CYS A 64 -38.02 10.08 -1.40
C CYS A 64 -36.59 10.06 -0.83
N SER A 65 -36.11 8.90 -0.35
CA SER A 65 -34.78 8.73 0.27
C SER A 65 -33.61 9.17 -0.62
N TYR A 66 -33.80 9.14 -1.94
CA TYR A 66 -32.82 9.54 -2.95
C TYR A 66 -33.22 10.81 -3.72
N PHE A 67 -34.20 11.57 -3.23
CA PHE A 67 -34.62 12.81 -3.89
C PHE A 67 -33.86 13.99 -3.31
N TYR A 68 -33.57 14.96 -4.17
CA TYR A 68 -32.75 16.11 -3.83
C TYR A 68 -33.37 17.42 -4.33
N ILE A 69 -33.12 18.50 -3.61
CA ILE A 69 -33.49 19.87 -3.97
C ILE A 69 -32.23 20.75 -3.88
N CYS A 70 -32.00 21.62 -4.85
CA CYS A 70 -30.84 22.54 -4.82
C CYS A 70 -31.05 23.69 -3.82
N ASP A 71 -29.95 24.29 -3.40
CA ASP A 71 -29.87 25.46 -2.51
C ASP A 71 -30.74 26.65 -2.98
N ASP A 72 -30.92 26.87 -4.28
CA ASP A 72 -31.75 27.96 -4.85
C ASP A 72 -33.20 28.03 -4.30
N HIS A 73 -33.70 26.97 -3.67
CA HIS A 73 -35.07 26.89 -3.14
C HIS A 73 -35.18 27.24 -1.64
N PHE A 74 -34.10 27.67 -1.01
CA PHE A 74 -34.04 28.00 0.42
C PHE A 74 -33.37 29.37 0.62
N ASP A 75 -33.87 30.15 1.59
CA ASP A 75 -33.31 31.45 1.93
C ASP A 75 -32.09 31.29 2.86
N GLU A 76 -31.26 32.33 2.99
CA GLU A 76 -30.16 32.36 3.98
C GLU A 76 -30.64 32.09 5.42
N ARG A 77 -31.87 32.49 5.74
CA ARG A 77 -32.54 32.25 7.04
C ARG A 77 -32.88 30.79 7.31
N ASP A 78 -32.90 29.95 6.28
CA ASP A 78 -33.19 28.51 6.39
C ASP A 78 -31.94 27.69 6.79
N TYR A 79 -30.78 28.32 6.91
CA TYR A 79 -29.52 27.65 7.22
C TYR A 79 -29.03 27.94 8.65
N THR A 80 -28.59 26.89 9.33
CA THR A 80 -28.06 26.94 10.72
C THR A 80 -26.61 27.39 10.80
N ASN A 81 -25.85 27.33 9.69
CA ASN A 81 -24.43 27.65 9.67
C ASN A 81 -23.92 28.01 8.25
N ALA A 82 -22.73 28.60 8.18
CA ALA A 82 -22.03 28.95 6.94
C ALA A 82 -21.75 27.74 6.01
N ASN A 83 -21.85 26.52 6.53
CA ASN A 83 -21.77 25.29 5.75
C ASN A 83 -23.09 24.93 5.05
N LEU A 84 -24.10 25.82 5.03
CA LEU A 84 -25.41 25.61 4.39
C LEU A 84 -26.11 24.34 4.90
N LYS A 85 -26.22 24.14 6.22
CA LYS A 85 -27.03 23.05 6.80
C LYS A 85 -28.44 23.56 7.12
N LEU A 86 -29.47 22.96 6.52
CA LEU A 86 -30.86 23.38 6.72
C LEU A 86 -31.31 23.21 8.18
N THR A 87 -32.10 24.16 8.67
CA THR A 87 -32.78 24.04 9.97
C THR A 87 -33.84 22.94 9.90
N SER A 88 -34.20 22.39 11.05
CA SER A 88 -35.22 21.35 11.15
C SER A 88 -36.63 21.82 10.77
N GLY A 89 -36.86 23.12 10.50
CA GLY A 89 -38.17 23.64 10.10
C GLY A 89 -38.27 24.08 8.63
N SER A 90 -37.18 24.03 7.87
CA SER A 90 -37.10 24.67 6.55
C SER A 90 -37.87 23.91 5.46
N VAL A 91 -38.56 24.68 4.61
CA VAL A 91 -39.41 24.15 3.54
C VAL A 91 -39.08 24.86 2.21
N PRO A 92 -38.92 24.13 1.09
CA PRO A 92 -38.55 24.70 -0.20
C PRO A 92 -39.61 25.68 -0.69
N ARG A 93 -39.19 26.77 -1.32
CA ARG A 93 -40.10 27.76 -1.92
C ARG A 93 -40.02 27.76 -3.45
N SER A 94 -41.09 28.23 -4.10
CA SER A 94 -41.12 28.43 -5.56
C SER A 94 -40.08 29.48 -5.97
N PRO A 95 -39.31 29.25 -7.05
CA PRO A 95 -38.17 30.10 -7.40
C PRO A 95 -38.63 31.50 -7.80
N SER A 96 -38.40 32.49 -6.94
CA SER A 96 -38.46 33.90 -7.31
C SER A 96 -37.06 34.34 -7.76
N LYS A 97 -36.85 34.40 -9.07
CA LYS A 97 -35.65 34.92 -9.77
C LYS A 97 -34.31 34.20 -9.47
N CYS A 98 -33.88 33.40 -10.45
CA CYS A 98 -32.54 32.83 -10.56
C CYS A 98 -31.47 33.94 -10.49
N ARG A 99 -30.65 33.98 -9.44
CA ARG A 99 -29.56 34.97 -9.27
C ARG A 99 -28.45 34.65 -10.28
N LYS A 100 -28.29 35.50 -11.31
CA LYS A 100 -27.08 35.53 -12.14
C LYS A 100 -25.97 36.17 -11.31
N THR A 101 -24.95 35.41 -10.91
CA THR A 101 -23.72 35.97 -10.35
C THR A 101 -22.68 36.15 -11.45
N THR A 102 -22.49 37.41 -11.83
CA THR A 102 -21.27 37.97 -12.40
C THR A 102 -20.08 37.72 -11.48
N THR A 103 -18.91 37.40 -12.03
CA THR A 103 -17.64 37.58 -11.32
C THR A 103 -16.55 38.00 -12.30
N THR A 104 -15.87 39.07 -11.89
CA THR A 104 -14.83 39.86 -12.53
C THR A 104 -13.54 39.07 -12.72
N THR A 105 -12.90 39.22 -13.88
CA THR A 105 -11.55 38.74 -14.21
C THR A 105 -10.48 39.76 -13.80
N PRO A 106 -9.28 39.31 -13.41
CA PRO A 106 -8.03 39.99 -13.75
C PRO A 106 -7.35 39.24 -14.91
N ASN A 107 -6.94 40.00 -15.92
CA ASN A 107 -6.23 39.53 -17.11
C ASN A 107 -4.88 38.88 -16.74
N VAL A 108 -4.63 37.68 -17.30
CA VAL A 108 -3.29 37.24 -17.69
C VAL A 108 -3.43 36.53 -19.04
N GLU A 109 -2.69 37.02 -20.02
CA GLU A 109 -2.68 36.59 -21.41
C GLU A 109 -2.23 35.13 -21.55
N THR A 110 -2.98 34.33 -22.31
CA THR A 110 -2.60 32.98 -22.71
C THR A 110 -2.20 33.00 -24.19
N ILE A 111 -0.93 32.79 -24.47
CA ILE A 111 -0.43 32.38 -25.79
C ILE A 111 -0.87 30.93 -26.01
N SER A 112 -1.58 30.72 -27.11
CA SER A 112 -2.00 29.43 -27.65
C SER A 112 -0.79 28.59 -28.10
N ASN A 113 -0.85 27.27 -27.90
CA ASN A 113 -0.57 26.21 -28.89
C ASN A 113 -0.12 24.92 -28.20
N ILE A 114 -0.97 23.90 -28.11
CA ILE A 114 -0.51 22.50 -28.05
C ILE A 114 -1.45 21.62 -28.89
N GLU A 115 -0.83 20.96 -29.87
CA GLU A 115 -1.35 19.92 -30.75
C GLU A 115 -1.65 18.61 -30.02
N ASN A 116 -2.58 17.86 -30.60
CA ASN A 116 -3.08 16.56 -30.16
C ASN A 116 -2.00 15.45 -30.17
N VAL A 117 -2.01 14.58 -29.15
CA VAL A 117 -1.35 13.25 -29.18
C VAL A 117 -2.37 12.17 -28.78
N PRO A 118 -2.41 10.99 -29.44
CA PRO A 118 -3.46 9.99 -29.26
C PRO A 118 -3.25 9.10 -28.03
N ILE A 119 -4.37 8.73 -27.39
CA ILE A 119 -4.47 7.70 -26.37
C ILE A 119 -4.49 6.34 -27.07
N ASN A 120 -3.52 5.47 -26.80
CA ASN A 120 -3.58 4.07 -27.19
C ASN A 120 -3.75 3.19 -25.94
N ASN A 121 -4.91 2.54 -25.87
CA ASN A 121 -5.20 1.41 -25.00
C ASN A 121 -4.47 0.20 -25.56
N ASP A 122 -3.58 -0.43 -24.79
CA ASP A 122 -3.23 -1.83 -24.99
C ASP A 122 -2.97 -2.51 -23.65
N ASN A 123 -3.96 -3.33 -23.27
CA ASN A 123 -3.87 -4.30 -22.19
C ASN A 123 -2.94 -5.45 -22.62
N VAL A 124 -1.83 -5.63 -21.93
CA VAL A 124 -1.09 -6.90 -21.92
C VAL A 124 -0.75 -7.24 -20.49
N TRP A 125 -1.65 -7.98 -19.83
CA TRP A 125 -1.35 -8.68 -18.58
C TRP A 125 -1.07 -10.14 -18.94
N SER A 126 0.20 -10.49 -19.08
CA SER A 126 0.63 -11.88 -19.04
C SER A 126 2.01 -12.01 -18.38
N THR A 127 2.00 -12.84 -17.35
CA THR A 127 3.14 -13.63 -16.85
C THR A 127 4.23 -12.88 -16.07
N VAL A 128 4.02 -12.72 -14.76
CA VAL A 128 5.09 -12.79 -13.76
C VAL A 128 4.57 -13.60 -12.57
N THR A 129 4.73 -14.91 -12.66
CA THR A 129 4.75 -15.83 -11.52
C THR A 129 6.22 -16.17 -11.29
N GLU A 130 6.65 -16.17 -10.03
CA GLU A 130 8.00 -16.44 -9.46
C GLU A 130 8.50 -15.23 -8.64
N LEU A 131 8.93 -15.31 -7.38
CA LEU A 131 9.09 -16.36 -6.36
C LEU A 131 8.92 -15.66 -4.99
N LEU A 132 8.34 -16.36 -4.02
CA LEU A 132 8.39 -15.98 -2.60
C LEU A 132 9.76 -16.40 -2.04
N PRO A 133 10.48 -15.56 -1.28
CA PRO A 133 11.58 -16.05 -0.47
C PRO A 133 11.02 -16.77 0.76
N ASP A 134 11.49 -18.01 0.96
CA ASP A 134 11.34 -18.78 2.19
C ASP A 134 11.91 -17.97 3.37
N ILE A 135 11.07 -17.72 4.37
CA ILE A 135 11.49 -17.18 5.67
C ILE A 135 11.46 -18.37 6.62
N GLY A 136 12.61 -19.03 6.74
CA GLY A 136 12.91 -19.98 7.80
C GLY A 136 14.05 -19.44 8.67
N ASN A 137 13.86 -19.60 9.98
CA ASN A 137 14.82 -19.50 11.08
C ASN A 137 14.91 -18.16 11.84
N GLU A 138 14.42 -18.26 13.08
CA GLU A 138 14.52 -17.33 14.19
C GLU A 138 15.97 -17.15 14.66
N THR A 139 16.33 -15.93 15.06
CA THR A 139 17.27 -15.72 16.17
C THR A 139 16.82 -14.55 17.02
N VAL A 140 16.77 -14.80 18.33
CA VAL A 140 16.29 -13.92 19.39
C VAL A 140 17.37 -12.89 19.73
N VAL A 141 17.06 -11.60 19.61
CA VAL A 141 17.89 -10.50 20.14
C VAL A 141 17.13 -9.80 21.27
N ARG A 142 17.68 -9.86 22.49
CA ARG A 142 17.21 -9.12 23.67
C ARG A 142 17.67 -7.65 23.56
N PRO A 143 16.81 -6.64 23.84
CA PRO A 143 17.29 -5.29 24.09
C PRO A 143 17.58 -5.07 25.58
N VAL A 144 18.65 -4.31 25.76
CA VAL A 144 19.22 -3.76 27.00
C VAL A 144 18.32 -2.66 27.58
N SER A 145 18.28 -2.63 28.90
CA SER A 145 17.51 -1.75 29.78
C SER A 145 18.08 -0.34 29.84
N GLU A 146 17.22 0.68 29.83
CA GLU A 146 17.44 1.92 30.58
C GLU A 146 16.12 2.62 30.91
N ASN A 147 16.12 3.24 32.09
CA ASN A 147 14.99 3.42 32.99
C ASN A 147 14.22 4.72 32.77
N SER A 148 12.90 4.69 32.99
CA SER A 148 12.13 5.80 33.57
C SER A 148 10.81 5.25 34.11
N GLU A 149 10.67 5.30 35.43
CA GLU A 149 9.57 4.75 36.22
C GLU A 149 8.26 5.53 35.99
N CYS A 150 7.15 4.80 35.83
CA CYS A 150 5.90 5.20 36.47
C CYS A 150 5.03 3.97 36.73
N THR A 151 4.71 3.80 38.00
CA THR A 151 4.18 2.62 38.69
C THR A 151 2.74 2.29 38.30
N MET A 152 2.47 1.10 37.78
CA MET A 152 1.15 0.45 37.87
C MET A 152 1.31 -1.06 38.07
N VAL A 153 0.60 -1.55 39.08
CA VAL A 153 0.73 -2.86 39.72
C VAL A 153 0.20 -4.00 38.83
N GLY A 154 1.11 -4.92 38.47
CA GLY A 154 0.89 -6.38 38.41
C GLY A 154 -0.09 -6.96 37.38
N ALA A 155 0.35 -7.10 36.13
CA ALA A 155 -0.15 -8.14 35.22
C ALA A 155 1.04 -8.96 34.70
N VAL A 156 1.11 -10.22 35.11
CA VAL A 156 2.14 -11.18 34.66
C VAL A 156 1.78 -11.70 33.26
N PRO A 157 2.73 -11.74 32.30
CA PRO A 157 2.50 -12.25 30.96
C PRO A 157 2.74 -13.78 30.90
N ASP A 158 1.67 -14.56 30.77
CA ASP A 158 1.79 -16.00 30.52
C ASP A 158 1.98 -16.29 29.03
N HIS A 159 3.23 -16.27 28.59
CA HIS A 159 3.71 -17.11 27.50
C HIS A 159 4.71 -18.11 28.10
N ASN A 160 4.20 -19.25 28.55
CA ASN A 160 5.00 -20.46 28.66
C ASN A 160 4.26 -21.58 27.92
N TYR A 161 4.84 -21.96 26.77
CA TYR A 161 4.68 -23.29 26.21
C TYR A 161 5.28 -24.26 27.22
N SER A 162 4.47 -24.76 28.15
CA SER A 162 4.87 -25.90 28.98
C SER A 162 4.57 -27.18 28.20
N SER A 163 5.65 -27.82 27.76
CA SER A 163 5.66 -29.21 27.35
C SER A 163 4.89 -30.05 28.37
N LEU A 164 3.85 -30.75 27.90
CA LEU A 164 3.20 -31.79 28.68
C LEU A 164 4.10 -33.02 28.66
N ASN A 165 5.19 -32.96 29.44
CA ASN A 165 5.81 -34.19 29.91
C ASN A 165 4.85 -34.80 30.92
N ALA A 166 4.21 -35.88 30.47
CA ALA A 166 3.43 -36.78 31.30
C ALA A 166 4.33 -37.30 32.44
N THR A 167 4.15 -36.71 33.63
CA THR A 167 4.36 -37.46 34.86
C THR A 167 2.98 -37.83 35.38
N SER A 168 2.67 -39.12 35.20
CA SER A 168 1.57 -39.79 35.84
C SER A 168 1.65 -39.61 37.35
N SER A 169 0.92 -38.63 37.85
CA SER A 169 0.52 -38.61 39.26
C SER A 169 -0.97 -38.31 39.27
N HIS A 170 -1.74 -39.39 39.29
CA HIS A 170 -3.13 -39.38 39.71
C HIS A 170 -3.21 -38.82 41.13
N SER A 171 -3.16 -37.50 41.29
CA SER A 171 -3.88 -36.89 42.39
C SER A 171 -5.33 -36.79 41.93
N LYS A 172 -6.10 -37.84 42.24
CA LYS A 172 -7.50 -37.62 42.61
C LYS A 172 -7.45 -36.54 43.69
N LEU A 173 -7.59 -35.27 43.30
CA LEU A 173 -8.14 -34.26 44.18
C LEU A 173 -9.60 -34.71 44.39
N ALA A 174 -9.74 -35.70 45.27
CA ALA A 174 -10.98 -36.00 45.95
C ALA A 174 -11.48 -34.63 46.39
N PHE A 175 -12.63 -34.25 45.86
CA PHE A 175 -13.38 -33.14 46.40
C PHE A 175 -13.58 -33.51 47.86
N SER A 176 -12.78 -32.91 48.74
CA SER A 176 -12.78 -33.19 50.17
C SER A 176 -14.23 -33.34 50.64
N ASP A 177 -14.50 -34.36 51.46
CA ASP A 177 -15.81 -34.66 52.08
C ASP A 177 -16.48 -33.44 52.72
N LYS A 178 -15.72 -32.35 52.92
CA LYS A 178 -16.11 -31.02 53.37
C LYS A 178 -17.29 -30.37 52.62
N TYR A 179 -17.63 -30.80 51.41
CA TYR A 179 -18.75 -30.24 50.63
C TYR A 179 -19.82 -31.27 50.21
N SER A 180 -19.80 -32.47 50.79
CA SER A 180 -20.77 -33.54 50.56
C SER A 180 -22.22 -33.10 50.83
N PHE A 181 -22.42 -32.15 51.75
CA PHE A 181 -23.73 -31.59 52.10
C PHE A 181 -24.46 -30.92 50.92
N LEU A 182 -23.74 -30.51 49.88
CA LEU A 182 -24.32 -29.93 48.66
C LEU A 182 -24.96 -30.98 47.73
N SER A 183 -24.71 -32.27 47.96
CA SER A 183 -25.31 -33.39 47.20
C SER A 183 -26.44 -34.10 47.94
N GLU A 184 -26.69 -33.73 49.19
CA GLU A 184 -27.74 -34.35 50.01
C GLU A 184 -29.12 -33.82 49.61
N LYS A 185 -30.10 -34.73 49.51
CA LYS A 185 -31.47 -34.39 49.12
C LYS A 185 -32.33 -33.86 50.28
N THR A 186 -31.83 -33.93 51.52
CA THR A 186 -32.57 -33.55 52.72
C THR A 186 -32.23 -32.12 53.16
N GLY A 187 -33.25 -31.29 53.35
CA GLY A 187 -33.08 -29.90 53.78
C GLY A 187 -32.63 -29.78 55.24
N ILE A 188 -31.91 -28.71 55.58
CA ILE A 188 -31.37 -28.46 56.93
C ILE A 188 -32.46 -28.46 58.04
N LEU A 189 -33.69 -28.04 57.70
CA LEU A 189 -34.86 -28.09 58.60
C LEU A 189 -35.33 -29.53 58.84
N GLN A 190 -35.34 -30.35 57.78
CA GLN A 190 -35.74 -31.75 57.85
C GLN A 190 -34.71 -32.60 58.64
N LYS A 191 -33.42 -32.25 58.54
CA LYS A 191 -32.36 -32.86 59.37
C LYS A 191 -32.45 -32.47 60.85
N SER A 192 -33.01 -31.30 61.14
CA SER A 192 -33.15 -30.79 62.51
C SER A 192 -34.51 -31.14 63.13
N GLY A 193 -35.40 -31.83 62.40
CA GLY A 193 -36.76 -32.18 62.86
C GLY A 193 -37.70 -30.98 63.03
N LEU A 194 -37.35 -29.80 62.48
CA LEU A 194 -38.09 -28.54 62.69
C LEU A 194 -38.95 -28.20 61.47
N SER A 195 -40.18 -27.73 61.70
CA SER A 195 -41.04 -27.19 60.66
C SER A 195 -40.80 -25.70 60.47
N LYS A 196 -41.16 -25.15 59.30
CA LYS A 196 -41.03 -23.70 59.03
C LYS A 196 -41.77 -22.83 60.05
N ARG A 197 -42.79 -23.38 60.71
CA ARG A 197 -43.65 -22.72 61.70
C ARG A 197 -42.99 -22.59 63.09
N ASP A 198 -41.91 -23.32 63.35
CA ASP A 198 -41.23 -23.37 64.65
C ASP A 198 -40.02 -22.41 64.73
N LEU A 199 -39.79 -21.60 63.68
CA LEU A 199 -38.66 -20.68 63.62
C LEU A 199 -39.03 -19.29 64.15
N THR A 200 -38.23 -18.78 65.07
CA THR A 200 -38.20 -17.35 65.45
C THR A 200 -37.77 -16.47 64.26
N LEU A 201 -38.20 -15.21 64.21
CA LEU A 201 -37.92 -14.25 63.12
C LEU A 201 -36.44 -14.24 62.66
N GLN A 202 -35.48 -14.21 63.59
CA GLN A 202 -34.04 -14.25 63.27
C GLN A 202 -33.60 -15.56 62.59
N LYS A 203 -34.15 -16.71 63.02
CA LYS A 203 -33.83 -18.02 62.45
C LYS A 203 -34.46 -18.21 61.06
N GLU A 204 -35.61 -17.59 60.78
CA GLU A 204 -36.19 -17.56 59.44
C GLU A 204 -35.31 -16.77 58.45
N ILE A 205 -34.81 -15.61 58.86
CA ILE A 205 -33.85 -14.82 58.04
C ILE A 205 -32.58 -15.62 57.77
N MET A 206 -32.00 -16.27 58.77
CA MET A 206 -30.82 -17.13 58.59
C MET A 206 -31.10 -18.31 57.65
N TYR A 207 -32.26 -18.95 57.76
CA TYR A 207 -32.66 -20.02 56.85
C TYR A 207 -32.82 -19.52 55.40
N GLN A 208 -33.40 -18.33 55.21
CA GLN A 208 -33.54 -17.69 53.90
C GLN A 208 -32.16 -17.42 53.26
N VAL A 209 -31.22 -16.86 54.03
CA VAL A 209 -29.84 -16.60 53.59
C VAL A 209 -29.14 -17.92 53.24
N HIS A 210 -29.25 -18.93 54.11
CA HIS A 210 -28.67 -20.25 53.88
C HIS A 210 -29.19 -20.88 52.58
N ARG A 211 -30.51 -20.87 52.36
CA ARG A 211 -31.13 -21.38 51.12
C ARG A 211 -30.67 -20.62 49.88
N ASN A 212 -30.55 -19.30 49.97
CA ASN A 212 -30.04 -18.46 48.87
C ASN A 212 -28.57 -18.77 48.56
N THR A 213 -27.73 -18.98 49.58
CA THR A 213 -26.33 -19.39 49.41
C THR A 213 -26.20 -20.79 48.81
N LEU A 214 -27.01 -21.77 49.26
CA LEU A 214 -27.05 -23.11 48.68
C LEU A 214 -27.48 -23.10 47.21
N SER A 215 -28.48 -22.28 46.87
CA SER A 215 -28.92 -22.10 45.48
C SER A 215 -27.82 -21.53 44.60
N LYS A 216 -27.09 -20.51 45.07
CA LYS A 216 -25.91 -19.95 44.37
C LYS A 216 -24.80 -20.99 44.20
N LEU A 217 -24.47 -21.74 45.26
CA LEU A 217 -23.44 -22.79 45.22
C LEU A 217 -23.81 -23.94 44.26
N SER A 218 -25.08 -24.34 44.23
CA SER A 218 -25.58 -25.35 43.29
C SER A 218 -25.48 -24.88 41.84
N LYS A 219 -25.86 -23.62 41.55
CA LYS A 219 -25.68 -23.01 40.22
C LYS A 219 -24.21 -22.98 39.78
N LEU A 220 -23.31 -22.58 40.68
CA LEU A 220 -21.87 -22.57 40.43
C LEU A 220 -21.32 -23.99 40.18
N ARG A 221 -21.75 -24.99 40.97
CA ARG A 221 -21.37 -26.40 40.78
C ARG A 221 -21.81 -26.93 39.43
N ASN A 222 -23.04 -26.64 39.01
CA ASN A 222 -23.55 -27.07 37.71
C ASN A 222 -22.80 -26.38 36.56
N SER A 223 -22.51 -25.09 36.68
CA SER A 223 -21.69 -24.36 35.71
C SER A 223 -20.27 -24.96 35.61
N LEU A 224 -19.66 -25.30 36.74
CA LEU A 224 -18.32 -25.91 36.78
C LEU A 224 -18.33 -27.34 36.18
N LYS A 225 -19.38 -28.13 36.45
CA LYS A 225 -19.57 -29.45 35.84
C LYS A 225 -19.68 -29.34 34.31
N GLN A 226 -20.43 -28.36 33.82
CA GLN A 226 -20.60 -28.12 32.38
C GLN A 226 -19.29 -27.65 31.74
N LYS A 227 -18.56 -26.72 32.37
CA LYS A 227 -17.22 -26.31 31.88
C LYS A 227 -16.23 -27.48 31.84
N LYS A 228 -16.29 -28.39 32.82
CA LYS A 228 -15.46 -29.61 32.82
C LYS A 228 -15.83 -30.57 31.69
N SER A 229 -17.13 -30.76 31.40
CA SER A 229 -17.55 -31.59 30.26
C SER A 229 -17.12 -30.98 28.93
N ASP A 230 -17.21 -29.67 28.79
CA ASP A 230 -16.77 -28.96 27.58
C ASP A 230 -15.26 -29.14 27.36
N LEU A 231 -14.46 -29.01 28.43
CA LEU A 231 -13.01 -29.25 28.37
C LEU A 231 -12.66 -30.71 28.05
N MET A 232 -13.39 -31.68 28.59
CA MET A 232 -13.20 -33.09 28.25
C MET A 232 -13.56 -33.36 26.78
N ALA A 233 -14.63 -32.76 26.25
CA ALA A 233 -14.99 -32.87 24.84
C ALA A 233 -13.90 -32.27 23.94
N LEU A 234 -13.37 -31.09 24.28
CA LEU A 234 -12.24 -30.47 23.58
C LEU A 234 -10.98 -31.33 23.60
N ARG A 235 -10.65 -31.92 24.76
CA ARG A 235 -9.50 -32.83 24.91
C ARG A 235 -9.65 -34.09 24.06
N ASN A 236 -10.85 -34.66 24.00
CA ASN A 236 -11.12 -35.82 23.15
C ASN A 236 -10.99 -35.47 21.67
N LEU A 237 -11.50 -34.30 21.24
CA LEU A 237 -11.32 -33.83 19.85
C LEU A 237 -9.85 -33.60 19.46
N TYR A 238 -9.02 -33.14 20.41
CA TYR A 238 -7.58 -32.99 20.21
C TYR A 238 -6.88 -34.35 20.10
N ASN A 239 -7.20 -35.28 21.00
CA ASN A 239 -6.62 -36.63 21.03
C ASN A 239 -7.05 -37.52 19.86
N ASP A 240 -8.21 -37.26 19.25
CA ASP A 240 -8.69 -37.95 18.04
C ASP A 240 -7.84 -37.62 16.78
N GLY A 241 -6.74 -36.87 16.90
CA GLY A 241 -5.84 -36.54 15.79
C GLY A 241 -6.40 -35.54 14.78
N ARG A 242 -7.63 -35.05 14.97
CA ARG A 242 -8.32 -34.13 14.04
C ARG A 242 -7.65 -32.77 13.90
N PHE A 243 -6.84 -32.36 14.89
CA PHE A 243 -6.08 -31.11 14.87
C PHE A 243 -4.59 -31.30 14.53
N GLN A 244 -4.07 -32.53 14.56
CA GLN A 244 -2.67 -32.84 14.27
C GLN A 244 -2.33 -32.51 12.81
N PHE A 245 -3.29 -32.67 11.89
CA PHE A 245 -3.18 -32.22 10.50
C PHE A 245 -2.84 -30.72 10.38
N MET A 246 -3.37 -29.85 11.24
CA MET A 246 -3.10 -28.40 11.16
C MET A 246 -1.69 -28.04 11.62
N GLU A 247 -1.06 -28.87 12.46
CA GLU A 247 0.24 -28.61 13.05
C GLU A 247 1.38 -29.09 12.15
N GLU A 248 1.21 -30.24 11.49
CA GLU A 248 2.25 -30.85 10.65
C GLU A 248 2.18 -30.41 9.16
N SER A 249 1.00 -30.05 8.63
CA SER A 249 0.83 -29.80 7.19
C SER A 249 0.73 -28.33 6.75
N LEU A 250 0.43 -27.41 7.69
CA LEU A 250 0.22 -26.00 7.35
C LEU A 250 1.50 -25.17 7.53
N ASN A 251 1.82 -24.33 6.54
CA ASN A 251 2.85 -23.31 6.64
C ASN A 251 2.52 -22.32 7.77
N ASP A 252 3.53 -21.78 8.43
CA ASP A 252 3.43 -20.82 9.54
C ASP A 252 2.61 -19.59 9.19
N VAL A 253 2.69 -19.11 7.94
CA VAL A 253 1.85 -18.00 7.47
C VAL A 253 0.36 -18.35 7.54
N THR A 254 0.01 -19.57 7.13
CA THR A 254 -1.37 -20.07 7.16
C THR A 254 -1.83 -20.29 8.59
N LYS A 255 -0.98 -20.86 9.45
CA LYS A 255 -1.25 -21.01 10.88
C LYS A 255 -1.50 -19.64 11.53
N ASN A 256 -0.63 -18.67 11.28
CA ASN A 256 -0.77 -17.30 11.79
C ASN A 256 -2.06 -16.63 11.30
N PHE A 257 -2.40 -16.82 10.03
CA PHE A 257 -3.65 -16.31 9.47
C PHE A 257 -4.88 -16.91 10.16
N ILE A 258 -4.95 -18.24 10.27
CA ILE A 258 -6.05 -18.95 10.93
C ILE A 258 -6.16 -18.52 12.39
N ASN A 259 -5.04 -18.48 13.12
CA ASN A 259 -4.99 -18.02 14.50
C ASN A 259 -5.49 -16.57 14.61
N SER A 260 -5.14 -15.70 13.66
CA SER A 260 -5.62 -14.32 13.62
C SER A 260 -7.14 -14.24 13.41
N GLN A 261 -7.71 -15.08 12.54
CA GLN A 261 -9.16 -15.17 12.36
C GLN A 261 -9.85 -15.67 13.64
N LEU A 262 -9.35 -16.74 14.25
CA LEU A 262 -9.92 -17.31 15.47
C LEU A 262 -9.88 -16.34 16.65
N ARG A 263 -8.79 -15.59 16.82
CA ARG A 263 -8.65 -14.56 17.88
C ARG A 263 -9.70 -13.45 17.77
N ASN A 264 -10.10 -13.11 16.56
CA ASN A 264 -10.95 -11.95 16.28
C ASN A 264 -12.42 -12.33 15.98
N VAL A 265 -12.73 -13.63 15.85
CA VAL A 265 -14.08 -14.12 15.47
C VAL A 265 -15.17 -13.70 16.46
N THR A 266 -14.87 -13.75 17.75
CA THR A 266 -15.79 -13.41 18.84
C THR A 266 -15.76 -11.92 19.20
N ARG A 267 -14.83 -11.15 18.63
CA ARG A 267 -14.59 -9.76 19.00
C ARG A 267 -15.31 -8.80 18.06
N ALA A 268 -15.81 -7.71 18.63
CA ALA A 268 -16.32 -6.60 17.86
C ALA A 268 -15.21 -6.02 16.94
N PRO A 269 -15.54 -5.48 15.75
CA PRO A 269 -14.54 -4.95 14.81
C PRO A 269 -13.60 -3.88 15.38
N THR A 270 -14.05 -3.14 16.41
CA THR A 270 -13.26 -2.12 17.11
C THR A 270 -12.24 -2.71 18.10
N ALA A 271 -12.45 -3.95 18.54
CA ALA A 271 -11.62 -4.66 19.52
C ALA A 271 -10.66 -5.67 18.88
N HIS A 272 -10.51 -5.64 17.55
CA HIS A 272 -9.59 -6.51 16.83
C HIS A 272 -8.14 -6.14 17.12
N CYS A 273 -7.37 -7.10 17.59
CA CYS A 273 -5.94 -6.93 17.87
C CYS A 273 -5.13 -7.60 16.76
N TRP A 274 -4.26 -6.82 16.11
CA TRP A 274 -3.47 -7.27 14.98
C TRP A 274 -1.99 -7.32 15.35
N THR A 275 -1.35 -8.48 15.14
CA THR A 275 0.10 -8.64 15.29
C THR A 275 0.84 -7.92 14.15
N ILE A 276 2.17 -7.77 14.28
CA ILE A 276 2.99 -7.20 13.20
C ILE A 276 2.97 -8.11 11.96
N GLN A 277 3.03 -9.43 12.17
CA GLN A 277 2.94 -10.43 11.10
C GLN A 277 1.58 -10.36 10.38
N ASP A 278 0.47 -10.23 11.11
CA ASP A 278 -0.87 -10.05 10.52
C ASP A 278 -0.94 -8.79 9.65
N LYS A 279 -0.37 -7.68 10.16
CA LYS A 279 -0.31 -6.41 9.42
C LYS A 279 0.57 -6.52 8.19
N ALA A 280 1.71 -7.20 8.27
CA ALA A 280 2.63 -7.42 7.16
C ALA A 280 1.98 -8.28 6.07
N PHE A 281 1.33 -9.38 6.46
CA PHE A 281 0.58 -10.24 5.54
C PHE A 281 -0.54 -9.48 4.84
N ALA A 282 -1.38 -8.77 5.60
CA ALA A 282 -2.46 -7.95 5.06
C ALA A 282 -1.94 -6.81 4.17
N LEU A 283 -0.81 -6.20 4.52
CA LEU A 283 -0.15 -5.19 3.71
C LEU A 283 0.33 -5.76 2.38
N SER A 284 0.88 -6.98 2.37
CA SER A 284 1.31 -7.65 1.13
C SER A 284 0.14 -7.88 0.16
N LEU A 285 -1.03 -8.28 0.67
CA LEU A 285 -2.24 -8.45 -0.13
C LEU A 285 -2.76 -7.10 -0.64
N TYR A 286 -2.79 -6.09 0.22
CA TYR A 286 -3.22 -4.74 -0.13
C TYR A 286 -2.32 -4.11 -1.22
N LYS A 287 -1.00 -4.31 -1.14
CA LYS A 287 -0.04 -3.78 -2.13
C LYS A 287 -0.16 -4.45 -3.49
N ARG A 288 -0.50 -5.75 -3.54
CA ARG A 288 -0.75 -6.47 -4.80
C ARG A 288 -2.04 -6.02 -5.47
N SER A 289 -3.13 -5.93 -4.71
CA SER A 289 -4.41 -5.45 -5.26
C SER A 289 -5.27 -4.77 -4.19
N PRO A 290 -5.25 -3.42 -4.14
CA PRO A 290 -6.09 -2.66 -3.22
C PRO A 290 -7.58 -2.96 -3.42
N LYS A 291 -8.01 -3.12 -4.68
CA LYS A 291 -9.42 -3.39 -5.03
C LYS A 291 -9.87 -4.75 -4.52
N LEU A 292 -9.07 -5.80 -4.71
CA LEU A 292 -9.37 -7.14 -4.21
C LEU A 292 -9.42 -7.15 -2.68
N TYR A 293 -8.45 -6.49 -2.04
CA TYR A 293 -8.39 -6.38 -0.59
C TYR A 293 -9.65 -5.72 -0.02
N THR A 294 -10.01 -4.54 -0.53
CA THR A 294 -11.14 -3.77 0.02
C THR A 294 -12.50 -4.30 -0.40
N GLY A 295 -12.61 -4.83 -1.63
CA GLY A 295 -13.89 -5.19 -2.25
C GLY A 295 -14.29 -6.65 -2.08
N TYR A 296 -13.36 -7.55 -1.72
CA TYR A 296 -13.66 -8.97 -1.62
C TYR A 296 -13.09 -9.59 -0.34
N LEU A 297 -11.78 -9.49 -0.13
CA LEU A 297 -11.13 -10.21 0.97
C LEU A 297 -11.60 -9.72 2.35
N LYS A 298 -11.80 -8.41 2.53
CA LYS A 298 -12.33 -7.85 3.79
C LYS A 298 -13.80 -8.20 4.07
N ILE A 299 -14.55 -8.71 3.09
CA ILE A 299 -15.94 -9.15 3.27
C ILE A 299 -15.94 -10.56 3.87
N HIS A 300 -15.05 -11.43 3.38
CA HIS A 300 -14.99 -12.83 3.78
C HIS A 300 -14.05 -13.09 4.97
N PHE A 301 -13.02 -12.26 5.14
CA PHE A 301 -12.01 -12.42 6.17
C PHE A 301 -11.90 -11.18 7.05
N GLN A 302 -11.60 -11.43 8.32
CA GLN A 302 -11.29 -10.39 9.28
C GLN A 302 -9.86 -9.91 9.01
N LEU A 303 -9.74 -8.75 8.37
CA LEU A 303 -8.47 -8.19 7.97
C LEU A 303 -8.32 -6.74 8.45
N PRO A 304 -7.09 -6.27 8.72
CA PRO A 304 -6.81 -4.90 9.13
C PRO A 304 -7.47 -3.84 8.23
N SER A 305 -7.87 -2.72 8.83
CA SER A 305 -8.38 -1.59 8.06
C SER A 305 -7.26 -0.91 7.26
N ILE A 306 -7.62 -0.25 6.16
CA ILE A 306 -6.65 0.48 5.33
C ILE A 306 -5.92 1.55 6.15
N SER A 307 -6.61 2.19 7.09
CA SER A 307 -6.01 3.20 7.98
C SER A 307 -4.91 2.60 8.85
N VAL A 308 -5.10 1.37 9.36
CA VAL A 308 -4.05 0.65 10.11
C VAL A 308 -2.87 0.33 9.20
N LEU A 309 -3.11 -0.16 7.98
CA LEU A 309 -2.03 -0.44 7.02
C LEU A 309 -1.25 0.82 6.63
N LYS A 310 -1.95 1.94 6.41
CA LYS A 310 -1.32 3.24 6.14
C LYS A 310 -0.50 3.73 7.34
N LYS A 311 -0.97 3.51 8.57
CA LYS A 311 -0.22 3.85 9.79
C LYS A 311 1.08 3.04 9.90
N VAL A 312 1.04 1.76 9.57
CA VAL A 312 2.23 0.89 9.49
C VAL A 312 3.21 1.37 8.40
N LEU A 313 2.70 1.79 7.24
CA LEU A 313 3.58 2.36 6.21
C LEU A 313 4.19 3.69 6.66
N SER A 314 3.42 4.54 7.37
CA SER A 314 3.92 5.84 7.84
C SER A 314 4.95 5.72 8.96
N SER A 315 5.01 4.59 9.68
CA SER A 315 6.03 4.38 10.72
C SER A 315 7.41 4.09 10.15
N VAL A 316 7.52 3.73 8.86
CA VAL A 316 8.83 3.50 8.22
C VAL A 316 9.28 4.79 7.52
N PRO A 317 10.35 5.45 7.99
CA PRO A 317 10.78 6.72 7.44
C PRO A 317 11.53 6.54 6.11
N PHE A 318 10.84 6.79 5.00
CA PHE A 318 11.47 6.94 3.68
C PHE A 318 11.75 8.42 3.42
N ASN A 319 12.99 8.82 3.66
CA ASN A 319 13.47 10.17 3.39
C ASN A 319 14.35 10.17 2.13
N CYS A 320 14.43 11.34 1.49
CA CYS A 320 15.29 11.55 0.32
C CYS A 320 16.76 11.44 0.73
N GLY A 321 17.58 10.84 -0.15
CA GLY A 321 18.93 10.43 0.13
C GLY A 321 19.03 8.93 0.38
N LEU A 322 19.97 8.55 1.24
CA LEU A 322 20.18 7.18 1.69
C LEU A 322 18.96 6.70 2.51
N ILE A 323 18.39 5.56 2.13
CA ILE A 323 17.23 4.99 2.81
C ILE A 323 17.72 4.19 4.03
N LYS A 324 17.79 4.83 5.19
CA LYS A 324 18.30 4.21 6.43
C LYS A 324 17.67 2.84 6.76
N PRO A 325 16.33 2.67 6.74
CA PRO A 325 15.74 1.36 7.04
C PRO A 325 16.17 0.25 6.08
N VAL A 326 16.51 0.59 4.83
CA VAL A 326 17.04 -0.37 3.86
C VAL A 326 18.49 -0.70 4.19
N MET A 327 19.29 0.27 4.61
CA MET A 327 20.68 0.03 5.04
C MET A 327 20.74 -0.85 6.29
N ASP A 328 19.86 -0.61 7.26
CA ASP A 328 19.75 -1.44 8.47
C ASP A 328 19.37 -2.88 8.12
N TYR A 329 18.44 -3.05 7.17
CA TYR A 329 18.06 -4.36 6.65
C TYR A 329 19.23 -5.05 5.93
N LEU A 330 19.94 -4.32 5.07
CA LEU A 330 21.11 -4.83 4.37
C LEU A 330 22.19 -5.28 5.36
N LYS A 331 22.40 -4.56 6.45
CA LYS A 331 23.36 -4.95 7.50
C LYS A 331 23.00 -6.29 8.14
N LEU A 332 21.72 -6.50 8.46
CA LEU A 332 21.27 -7.78 9.01
C LEU A 332 21.46 -8.92 7.99
N GLN A 333 21.27 -8.64 6.70
CA GLN A 333 21.44 -9.64 5.65
C GLN A 333 22.91 -9.95 5.35
N SER A 334 23.80 -8.96 5.43
CA SER A 334 25.23 -9.17 5.15
C SER A 334 25.90 -10.10 6.17
N GLU A 335 25.37 -10.17 7.40
CA GLU A 335 25.83 -11.12 8.43
C GLU A 335 25.47 -12.58 8.09
N GLN A 336 24.40 -12.80 7.32
CA GLN A 336 23.90 -14.13 6.98
C GLN A 336 24.38 -14.63 5.60
N MET A 337 24.88 -13.73 4.76
CA MET A 337 25.28 -14.03 3.39
C MET A 337 26.76 -14.41 3.28
N ASP A 338 27.08 -15.26 2.31
CA ASP A 338 28.47 -15.56 1.94
C ASP A 338 29.11 -14.36 1.21
N GLU A 339 30.43 -14.23 1.29
CA GLU A 339 31.20 -13.14 0.65
C GLU A 339 30.91 -12.98 -0.85
N LEU A 340 30.77 -14.09 -1.59
CA LEU A 340 30.45 -14.04 -3.02
C LEU A 340 29.03 -13.55 -3.30
N ASP A 341 28.10 -13.74 -2.36
CA ASP A 341 26.71 -13.27 -2.49
C ASP A 341 26.59 -11.78 -2.13
N LYS A 342 27.54 -11.25 -1.37
CA LYS A 342 27.67 -9.81 -1.08
C LYS A 342 28.20 -9.01 -2.27
N CYS A 343 28.77 -9.66 -3.28
CA CYS A 343 29.22 -9.01 -4.51
C CYS A 343 28.02 -8.48 -5.32
N CYS A 344 27.96 -7.16 -5.47
CA CYS A 344 26.87 -6.47 -6.15
C CYS A 344 27.34 -5.37 -7.10
N THR A 345 26.41 -4.91 -7.91
CA THR A 345 26.56 -3.77 -8.82
C THR A 345 25.68 -2.62 -8.35
N LEU A 346 26.20 -1.39 -8.44
CA LEU A 346 25.43 -0.18 -8.18
C LEU A 346 24.86 0.34 -9.51
N ILE A 347 23.54 0.28 -9.65
CA ILE A 347 22.82 0.73 -10.84
C ILE A 347 22.12 2.05 -10.52
N PHE A 348 22.23 3.03 -11.41
CA PHE A 348 21.54 4.29 -11.26
C PHE A 348 20.99 4.83 -12.57
N ASP A 349 19.79 5.43 -12.48
CA ASP A 349 19.09 6.03 -13.62
C ASP A 349 18.17 7.16 -13.14
N GLU A 350 17.79 8.04 -14.07
CA GLU A 350 16.87 9.15 -13.81
C GLU A 350 15.45 8.82 -14.29
N VAL A 351 14.47 9.12 -13.44
CA VAL A 351 13.04 8.93 -13.73
C VAL A 351 12.36 10.29 -13.82
N SER A 352 11.67 10.54 -14.93
CA SER A 352 10.87 11.76 -15.09
C SER A 352 9.63 11.75 -14.20
N LEU A 353 9.36 12.88 -13.55
CA LEU A 353 8.27 13.13 -12.63
C LEU A 353 7.42 14.30 -13.13
N ALA A 354 6.14 14.30 -12.77
CA ALA A 354 5.32 15.49 -12.87
C ALA A 354 5.74 16.51 -11.79
N SER A 355 6.15 17.70 -12.21
CA SER A 355 6.53 18.76 -11.29
C SER A 355 5.29 19.32 -10.58
N GLY A 356 5.34 19.42 -9.25
CA GLY A 356 4.28 20.01 -8.45
C GLY A 356 4.72 20.19 -7.00
N LEU A 357 4.22 21.24 -6.33
CA LEU A 357 4.49 21.50 -4.92
C LEU A 357 3.30 21.05 -4.07
N TYR A 358 3.58 20.29 -3.01
CA TYR A 358 2.54 19.75 -2.13
C TYR A 358 2.90 20.01 -0.68
N TYR A 359 1.95 20.55 0.09
CA TYR A 359 2.14 20.74 1.53
C TYR A 359 1.65 19.52 2.31
N ASP A 360 2.54 18.89 3.08
CA ASP A 360 2.16 17.83 4.03
C ASP A 360 2.02 18.43 5.42
N SER A 361 0.78 18.47 5.92
CA SER A 361 0.46 19.01 7.24
C SER A 361 1.01 18.16 8.38
N ASN A 362 1.29 16.87 8.18
CA ASN A 362 1.82 16.03 9.27
C ASN A 362 3.30 16.31 9.50
N LYS A 363 4.05 16.55 8.42
CA LYS A 363 5.48 16.83 8.47
C LYS A 363 5.79 18.33 8.53
N GLN A 364 4.80 19.19 8.29
CA GLN A 364 4.96 20.64 8.15
C GLN A 364 6.03 20.99 7.09
N THR A 365 6.08 20.20 6.01
CA THR A 365 7.07 20.33 4.94
C THR A 365 6.40 20.44 3.58
N ILE A 366 6.92 21.33 2.74
CA ILE A 366 6.57 21.39 1.32
C ILE A 366 7.39 20.33 0.56
N PHE A 367 6.71 19.43 -0.13
CA PHE A 367 7.24 18.46 -1.09
C PHE A 367 7.27 19.03 -2.51
N GLY A 368 8.13 18.48 -3.36
CA GLY A 368 8.25 18.88 -4.77
C GLY A 368 9.42 19.81 -5.08
N TYR A 369 10.18 20.25 -4.06
CA TYR A 369 11.46 20.90 -4.25
C TYR A 369 12.58 19.88 -4.50
N GLU A 370 13.59 20.31 -5.26
CA GLU A 370 14.86 19.62 -5.43
C GLU A 370 15.49 19.32 -4.07
N ASN A 371 15.84 18.06 -3.88
CA ASN A 371 16.38 17.53 -2.64
C ASN A 371 17.47 16.53 -2.97
N LEU A 372 18.70 16.86 -2.62
CA LEU A 372 19.88 16.04 -2.85
C LEU A 372 20.35 15.36 -1.56
N GLY A 373 19.44 15.17 -0.60
CA GLY A 373 19.72 14.51 0.67
C GLY A 373 20.76 15.28 1.47
N PHE A 374 21.92 14.66 1.68
CA PHE A 374 23.03 15.24 2.45
C PHE A 374 23.65 16.50 1.80
N LEU A 375 23.49 16.68 0.48
CA LEU A 375 23.93 17.90 -0.23
C LEU A 375 22.94 19.06 -0.10
N GLY A 376 21.85 18.86 0.64
CA GLY A 376 20.87 19.88 0.95
C GLY A 376 19.75 20.00 -0.08
N ARG A 377 18.94 21.03 0.13
CA ARG A 377 17.68 21.27 -0.56
C ARG A 377 17.71 22.62 -1.26
N SER A 378 17.19 22.68 -2.48
CA SER A 378 17.15 23.93 -3.26
C SER A 378 15.72 24.37 -3.55
N ARG A 379 15.53 25.62 -3.98
CA ARG A 379 14.20 26.17 -4.31
C ARG A 379 13.69 25.72 -5.68
N GLY A 380 14.48 24.95 -6.44
CA GLY A 380 14.06 24.43 -7.74
C GLY A 380 12.93 23.43 -7.59
N THR A 381 11.92 23.50 -8.44
CA THR A 381 10.89 22.46 -8.53
C THR A 381 11.50 21.20 -9.15
N ALA A 382 11.42 20.08 -8.44
CA ALA A 382 11.90 18.81 -8.93
C ALA A 382 10.97 18.31 -10.03
N ASN A 383 11.58 17.90 -11.14
CA ASN A 383 10.89 17.23 -12.25
C ASN A 383 11.50 15.86 -12.54
N HIS A 384 12.65 15.50 -11.96
CA HIS A 384 13.26 14.19 -12.12
C HIS A 384 13.61 13.59 -10.74
N SER A 385 13.72 12.26 -10.69
CA SER A 385 14.22 11.50 -9.55
C SER A 385 15.40 10.65 -10.00
N LEU A 386 16.58 10.89 -9.42
CA LEU A 386 17.70 9.98 -9.53
C LEU A 386 17.48 8.83 -8.55
N VAL A 387 17.46 7.59 -9.02
CA VAL A 387 17.31 6.40 -8.18
C VAL A 387 18.56 5.54 -8.29
N LEU A 388 19.09 5.12 -7.14
CA LEU A 388 20.21 4.20 -7.07
C LEU A 388 19.78 2.90 -6.40
N MET A 389 20.20 1.79 -6.99
CA MET A 389 19.80 0.44 -6.62
C MET A 389 21.00 -0.48 -6.67
N ILE A 390 21.14 -1.34 -5.66
CA ILE A 390 22.10 -2.43 -5.71
C ILE A 390 21.47 -3.66 -6.36
N ARG A 391 22.28 -4.41 -7.11
CA ARG A 391 21.89 -5.69 -7.70
C ARG A 391 22.98 -6.72 -7.48
N GLY A 392 22.62 -7.84 -6.85
CA GLY A 392 23.53 -8.97 -6.64
C GLY A 392 23.99 -9.58 -7.96
N ILE A 393 25.24 -10.05 -7.99
CA ILE A 393 25.84 -10.67 -9.18
C ILE A 393 25.64 -12.18 -9.15
N LYS A 394 25.99 -12.83 -8.02
CA LYS A 394 25.80 -14.27 -7.82
C LYS A 394 24.34 -14.59 -7.48
N THR A 395 23.78 -13.88 -6.51
CA THR A 395 22.38 -14.03 -6.09
C THR A 395 21.50 -12.94 -6.73
N ASN A 396 20.29 -13.33 -7.14
CA ASN A 396 19.36 -12.45 -7.83
C ASN A 396 18.52 -11.61 -6.86
N TYR A 397 19.16 -10.68 -6.14
CA TYR A 397 18.47 -9.65 -5.38
C TYR A 397 18.64 -8.28 -6.01
N LYS A 398 17.67 -7.41 -5.77
CA LYS A 398 17.70 -6.00 -6.17
C LYS A 398 17.06 -5.15 -5.07
N MET A 399 17.72 -4.09 -4.66
CA MET A 399 17.24 -3.23 -3.58
C MET A 399 17.54 -1.76 -3.86
N PRO A 400 16.54 -0.87 -3.97
CA PRO A 400 16.78 0.56 -4.07
C PRO A 400 17.34 1.07 -2.74
N VAL A 401 18.52 1.69 -2.79
CA VAL A 401 19.27 2.13 -1.60
C VAL A 401 19.14 3.62 -1.36
N ALA A 402 18.99 4.40 -2.44
CA ALA A 402 18.89 5.85 -2.36
C ALA A 402 18.06 6.43 -3.49
N PHE A 403 17.44 7.58 -3.21
CA PHE A 403 16.78 8.38 -4.23
C PHE A 403 16.92 9.87 -3.95
N PHE A 404 17.07 10.65 -5.02
CA PHE A 404 17.26 12.09 -4.98
C PHE A 404 16.29 12.77 -5.94
N PHE A 405 15.83 13.96 -5.59
CA PHE A 405 14.96 14.76 -6.45
C PHE A 405 15.76 15.90 -7.07
N THR A 406 15.72 16.03 -8.39
CA THR A 406 16.54 16.98 -9.15
C THR A 406 15.66 17.88 -10.03
N LYS A 407 16.13 19.10 -10.28
CA LYS A 407 15.57 19.97 -11.32
C LYS A 407 16.38 19.79 -12.62
N ASN A 408 15.74 19.27 -13.64
CA ASN A 408 16.23 18.94 -14.99
C ASN A 408 17.30 17.86 -15.03
N SER A 409 18.46 18.06 -14.44
CA SER A 409 19.50 17.04 -14.35
C SER A 409 20.40 17.39 -13.19
N ILE A 410 20.98 16.35 -12.57
CA ILE A 410 21.94 16.56 -11.51
C ILE A 410 23.22 17.21 -12.04
N ALA A 411 23.87 18.07 -11.25
CA ALA A 411 25.19 18.57 -11.60
C ALA A 411 26.23 17.44 -11.48
N THR A 412 27.15 17.35 -12.44
CA THR A 412 28.19 16.30 -12.52
C THR A 412 28.98 16.13 -11.21
N ASP A 413 29.37 17.24 -10.58
CA ASP A 413 30.13 17.20 -9.32
C ASP A 413 29.32 16.62 -8.16
N LYS A 414 28.02 16.94 -8.11
CA LYS A 414 27.11 16.41 -7.08
C LYS A 414 26.86 14.92 -7.28
N LEU A 415 26.66 14.48 -8.54
CA LEU A 415 26.50 13.07 -8.86
C LEU A 415 27.74 12.25 -8.46
N LYS A 416 28.94 12.75 -8.76
CA LYS A 416 30.21 12.14 -8.33
C LYS A 416 30.28 11.97 -6.82
N GLN A 417 29.95 13.02 -6.05
CA GLN A 417 29.94 12.95 -4.59
C GLN A 417 28.92 11.93 -4.06
N ILE A 418 27.73 11.88 -4.67
CA ILE A 418 26.70 10.89 -4.33
C ILE A 418 27.18 9.46 -4.59
N ILE A 419 27.79 9.20 -5.74
CA ILE A 419 28.29 7.86 -6.09
C ILE A 419 29.34 7.40 -5.08
N ILE A 420 30.33 8.25 -4.77
CA ILE A 420 31.39 7.92 -3.80
C ILE A 420 30.79 7.63 -2.43
N HIS A 421 29.97 8.56 -1.91
CA HIS A 421 29.35 8.43 -0.60
C HIS A 421 28.50 7.15 -0.48
N LEU A 422 27.71 6.83 -1.51
CA LEU A 422 26.89 5.62 -1.48
C LEU A 422 27.72 4.34 -1.55
N ILE A 423 28.82 4.33 -2.31
CA ILE A 423 29.70 3.17 -2.34
C ILE A 423 30.32 2.94 -0.95
N GLU A 424 30.81 4.00 -0.30
CA GLU A 424 31.37 3.94 1.05
C GLU A 424 30.35 3.43 2.08
N GLU A 425 29.12 3.95 2.07
CA GLU A 425 28.05 3.52 2.98
C GLU A 425 27.59 2.07 2.74
N ILE A 426 27.61 1.61 1.49
CA ILE A 426 27.22 0.22 1.18
C ILE A 426 28.36 -0.75 1.55
N GLN A 427 29.62 -0.35 1.34
CA GLN A 427 30.80 -1.10 1.77
C GLN A 427 30.88 -1.19 3.30
N SER A 428 30.53 -0.14 4.04
CA SER A 428 30.52 -0.16 5.51
C SER A 428 29.50 -1.14 6.10
N VAL A 429 28.44 -1.44 5.36
CA VAL A 429 27.41 -2.43 5.69
C VAL A 429 27.85 -3.87 5.36
N GLY A 430 28.97 -4.05 4.68
CA GLY A 430 29.56 -5.35 4.33
C GLY A 430 29.26 -5.83 2.91
N PHE A 431 28.67 -5.00 2.04
CA PHE A 431 28.45 -5.34 0.64
C PHE A 431 29.63 -4.92 -0.23
N ASN A 432 29.95 -5.74 -1.23
CA ASN A 432 31.09 -5.51 -2.09
C ASN A 432 30.64 -4.98 -3.47
N ILE A 433 30.84 -3.69 -3.74
CA ILE A 433 30.47 -3.07 -5.03
C ILE A 433 31.60 -3.23 -6.03
N VAL A 434 31.44 -4.14 -6.99
CA VAL A 434 32.48 -4.40 -8.02
C VAL A 434 32.27 -3.62 -9.32
N ALA A 435 31.05 -3.13 -9.57
CA ALA A 435 30.77 -2.34 -10.76
C ALA A 435 29.64 -1.32 -10.56
N THR A 436 29.70 -0.24 -11.34
CA THR A 436 28.64 0.76 -11.48
C THR A 436 28.01 0.66 -12.87
N VAL A 437 26.68 0.74 -12.96
CA VAL A 437 25.94 0.70 -14.23
C VAL A 437 25.06 1.93 -14.39
N CYS A 438 25.19 2.64 -15.51
CA CYS A 438 24.37 3.82 -15.83
C CYS A 438 24.08 3.94 -17.32
N ASP A 439 23.21 4.88 -17.69
CA ASP A 439 22.97 5.24 -19.08
C ASP A 439 24.09 6.11 -19.68
N GLN A 440 23.95 6.53 -20.93
CA GLN A 440 24.93 7.37 -21.63
C GLN A 440 24.59 8.87 -21.60
N GLY A 441 23.80 9.32 -20.62
CA GLY A 441 23.52 10.74 -20.42
C GLY A 441 24.81 11.56 -20.29
N SER A 442 24.80 12.79 -20.79
CA SER A 442 25.98 13.67 -20.77
C SER A 442 26.54 13.85 -19.36
N THR A 443 25.66 14.08 -18.39
CA THR A 443 25.98 14.19 -16.96
C THR A 443 26.64 12.93 -16.41
N ASN A 444 26.07 11.75 -16.72
CA ASN A 444 26.59 10.46 -16.25
C ASN A 444 27.97 10.18 -16.84
N ARG A 445 28.14 10.38 -18.16
CA ARG A 445 29.44 10.25 -18.83
C ARG A 445 30.50 11.18 -18.24
N ALA A 446 30.15 12.44 -17.98
CA ALA A 446 31.05 13.41 -17.36
C ALA A 446 31.43 13.00 -15.93
N ALA A 447 30.49 12.49 -15.14
CA ALA A 447 30.73 12.04 -13.77
C ALA A 447 31.66 10.83 -13.73
N ILE A 448 31.41 9.84 -14.58
CA ILE A 448 32.28 8.65 -14.71
C ILE A 448 33.68 9.06 -15.18
N THR A 449 33.79 9.94 -16.19
CA THR A 449 35.10 10.41 -16.67
C THR A 449 35.87 11.15 -15.58
N ALA A 450 35.19 11.93 -14.75
CA ALA A 450 35.81 12.60 -13.61
C ALA A 450 36.25 11.63 -12.51
N LEU A 451 35.45 10.58 -12.24
CA LEU A 451 35.80 9.52 -11.30
C LEU A 451 37.03 8.74 -11.78
N THR A 452 37.03 8.27 -13.02
CA THR A 452 38.14 7.48 -13.57
C THR A 452 39.44 8.26 -13.66
N LYS A 453 39.40 9.58 -13.89
CA LYS A 453 40.61 10.43 -13.87
C LYS A 453 41.18 10.68 -12.47
N LYS A 454 40.33 10.81 -11.45
CA LYS A 454 40.76 11.17 -10.08
C LYS A 454 41.17 9.96 -9.25
N HIS A 455 40.59 8.80 -9.56
CA HIS A 455 40.68 7.60 -8.77
C HIS A 455 41.17 6.45 -9.65
N THR A 456 42.39 6.55 -10.18
CA THR A 456 42.99 5.48 -10.97
C THR A 456 44.23 4.93 -10.30
N ASP A 457 44.54 3.67 -10.62
CA ASP A 457 45.83 3.07 -10.36
C ASP A 457 46.94 3.77 -11.19
N GLU A 458 48.19 3.34 -11.05
CA GLU A 458 49.34 3.83 -11.84
C GLU A 458 49.10 3.82 -13.37
N LYS A 459 48.11 3.05 -13.86
CA LYS A 459 47.66 3.05 -15.26
C LYS A 459 46.23 3.63 -15.38
N PRO A 460 46.06 4.83 -15.96
CA PRO A 460 44.73 5.40 -16.16
C PRO A 460 43.89 4.55 -17.11
N SER A 461 42.67 4.22 -16.70
CA SER A 461 41.71 3.49 -17.52
C SER A 461 40.39 4.23 -17.59
N GLN A 462 39.77 4.23 -18.76
CA GLN A 462 38.47 4.87 -18.98
C GLN A 462 37.30 4.05 -18.41
N TYR A 463 37.55 2.82 -17.96
CA TYR A 463 36.50 1.84 -17.63
C TYR A 463 36.52 1.37 -16.18
N HIS A 464 37.43 1.87 -15.34
CA HIS A 464 37.41 1.58 -13.92
C HIS A 464 37.99 2.72 -13.11
N PHE A 465 37.58 2.79 -11.85
CA PHE A 465 38.14 3.66 -10.84
C PHE A 465 38.39 2.87 -9.54
N VAL A 466 39.25 3.38 -8.67
CA VAL A 466 39.66 2.73 -7.42
C VAL A 466 39.18 3.52 -6.22
N LEU A 467 38.37 2.89 -5.37
CA LEU A 467 37.87 3.46 -4.13
C LEU A 467 38.16 2.49 -3.00
N ASN A 468 38.75 2.97 -1.89
CA ASN A 468 39.13 2.14 -0.74
C ASN A 468 39.99 0.91 -1.12
N ASN A 469 40.99 1.11 -1.98
CA ASN A 469 41.86 0.07 -2.54
C ASN A 469 41.12 -1.02 -3.34
N GLN A 470 39.86 -0.78 -3.70
CA GLN A 470 39.06 -1.68 -4.52
C GLN A 470 38.81 -1.08 -5.90
N LYS A 471 39.07 -1.91 -6.92
CA LYS A 471 38.75 -1.59 -8.31
C LYS A 471 37.27 -1.78 -8.61
N ILE A 472 36.63 -0.72 -9.11
CA ILE A 472 35.22 -0.68 -9.47
C ILE A 472 35.11 -0.42 -10.98
N VAL A 473 34.50 -1.36 -11.70
CA VAL A 473 34.33 -1.28 -13.16
C VAL A 473 33.11 -0.42 -13.49
N THR A 474 33.20 0.43 -14.51
CA THR A 474 32.05 1.18 -14.99
C THR A 474 31.51 0.61 -16.29
N ILE A 475 30.20 0.35 -16.31
CA ILE A 475 29.50 -0.27 -17.43
C ILE A 475 28.36 0.67 -17.86
N PHE A 476 28.23 0.90 -19.16
CA PHE A 476 27.06 1.57 -19.71
C PHE A 476 25.98 0.54 -20.05
N GLY A 477 24.71 0.94 -19.91
CA GLY A 477 23.58 0.08 -20.24
C GLY A 477 23.64 -0.47 -21.67
N VAL A 478 23.94 -1.77 -21.81
CA VAL A 478 24.04 -2.47 -23.10
C VAL A 478 22.79 -2.29 -23.97
N PRO A 479 21.55 -2.34 -23.44
CA PRO A 479 20.36 -2.04 -24.24
C PRO A 479 20.34 -0.62 -24.83
N HIS A 480 20.92 0.37 -24.15
CA HIS A 480 21.04 1.74 -24.66
C HIS A 480 22.10 1.82 -25.75
N LEU A 481 23.25 1.16 -25.57
CA LEU A 481 24.29 1.06 -26.60
C LEU A 481 23.71 0.50 -27.91
N LEU A 482 22.97 -0.61 -27.82
CA LEU A 482 22.37 -1.23 -29.00
C LEU A 482 21.37 -0.32 -29.71
N LYS A 483 20.50 0.36 -28.95
CA LYS A 483 19.56 1.35 -29.51
C LYS A 483 20.29 2.51 -30.18
N ASN A 484 21.35 3.01 -29.55
CA ASN A 484 22.15 4.13 -30.06
C ASN A 484 22.88 3.74 -31.35
N THR A 485 23.48 2.54 -31.40
CA THR A 485 24.09 2.01 -32.63
C THR A 485 23.07 1.86 -33.76
N ARG A 486 21.88 1.33 -33.49
CA ARG A 486 20.81 1.27 -34.49
C ARG A 486 20.40 2.67 -34.96
N ASN A 487 20.19 3.62 -34.04
CA ASN A 487 19.81 4.99 -34.37
C ASN A 487 20.90 5.71 -35.19
N ALA A 488 22.16 5.47 -34.86
CA ALA A 488 23.31 5.99 -35.60
C ALA A 488 23.34 5.40 -37.02
N LEU A 489 23.15 4.09 -37.17
CA LEU A 489 23.09 3.45 -38.49
C LEU A 489 21.93 3.98 -39.35
N GLN A 490 20.78 4.26 -38.74
CA GLN A 490 19.61 4.84 -39.44
C GLN A 490 19.84 6.30 -39.87
N SER A 491 20.64 7.06 -39.12
CA SER A 491 20.80 8.50 -39.34
C SER A 491 22.06 8.82 -40.13
N CYS A 492 23.07 7.95 -40.07
CA CYS A 492 24.41 8.15 -40.61
C CYS A 492 24.96 6.85 -41.20
N ASN A 493 25.94 6.99 -42.10
CA ASN A 493 26.74 5.86 -42.56
C ASN A 493 27.84 5.58 -41.53
N ILE A 494 28.07 4.31 -41.18
CA ILE A 494 29.07 3.92 -40.20
C ILE A 494 30.28 3.35 -40.92
N GLU A 495 31.43 4.02 -40.82
CA GLU A 495 32.72 3.48 -41.27
C GLU A 495 33.31 2.62 -40.15
N PHE A 496 33.67 1.37 -40.45
CA PHE A 496 34.17 0.41 -39.44
C PHE A 496 35.56 -0.14 -39.74
N GLN A 497 36.02 -0.04 -40.99
CA GLN A 497 37.41 -0.24 -41.42
C GLN A 497 37.74 0.77 -42.51
N SER A 498 39.02 0.92 -42.86
CA SER A 498 39.46 1.84 -43.92
C SER A 498 38.66 1.60 -45.21
N ASN A 499 37.82 2.57 -45.59
CA ASN A 499 36.92 2.53 -46.75
C ASN A 499 35.74 1.54 -46.69
N GLU A 500 35.46 0.89 -45.56
CA GLU A 500 34.29 0.02 -45.43
C GLU A 500 33.15 0.73 -44.68
N VAL A 501 32.02 0.87 -45.36
CA VAL A 501 30.90 1.69 -44.90
C VAL A 501 29.62 0.86 -44.78
N ALA A 502 29.08 0.74 -43.56
CA ALA A 502 27.77 0.18 -43.30
C ALA A 502 26.69 1.26 -43.49
N LYS A 503 25.72 0.97 -44.37
CA LYS A 503 24.57 1.84 -44.64
C LYS A 503 23.28 1.13 -44.27
N PHE A 504 22.34 1.84 -43.64
CA PHE A 504 21.02 1.27 -43.33
C PHE A 504 20.25 0.82 -44.57
N LYS A 505 20.50 1.48 -45.72
CA LYS A 505 19.92 1.12 -47.02
C LYS A 505 20.19 -0.34 -47.41
N TYR A 506 21.31 -0.94 -47.00
CA TYR A 506 21.58 -2.35 -47.27
C TYR A 506 20.60 -3.28 -46.54
N ILE A 507 20.19 -2.90 -45.33
CA ILE A 507 19.18 -3.65 -44.55
C ILE A 507 17.80 -3.50 -45.20
N GLU A 508 17.46 -2.30 -45.66
CA GLU A 508 16.21 -2.05 -46.41
C GLU A 508 16.15 -2.86 -47.71
N GLN A 509 17.25 -2.90 -48.47
CA GLN A 509 17.36 -3.69 -49.71
C GLN A 509 17.23 -5.18 -49.43
N ALA A 510 17.94 -5.70 -48.42
CA ALA A 510 17.84 -7.11 -48.04
C ALA A 510 16.41 -7.49 -47.60
N PHE A 511 15.73 -6.60 -46.86
CA PHE A 511 14.34 -6.80 -46.46
C PHE A 511 13.38 -6.80 -47.65
N GLN A 512 13.59 -5.93 -48.63
CA GLN A 512 12.78 -5.88 -49.83
C GLN A 512 12.95 -7.14 -50.68
N ILE A 513 14.18 -7.58 -50.91
CA ILE A 513 14.49 -8.83 -51.65
C ILE A 513 13.83 -10.03 -50.98
N ASP A 514 13.94 -10.17 -49.65
CA ASP A 514 13.32 -11.27 -48.90
C ASP A 514 11.78 -11.27 -49.02
N ARG A 515 11.17 -10.10 -49.18
CA ARG A 515 9.72 -9.95 -49.32
C ARG A 515 9.23 -10.19 -50.74
N THR A 516 9.99 -9.78 -51.76
CA THR A 516 9.53 -9.82 -53.17
C THR A 516 9.99 -11.06 -53.92
N GLU A 517 11.19 -11.57 -53.64
CA GLU A 517 11.83 -12.61 -54.45
C GLU A 517 11.74 -14.00 -53.83
N ARG A 518 11.34 -14.12 -52.55
CA ARG A 518 11.31 -15.40 -51.83
C ARG A 518 9.90 -15.82 -51.45
N THR A 519 9.57 -17.08 -51.76
CA THR A 519 8.33 -17.73 -51.32
C THR A 519 8.32 -17.95 -49.80
N TYR A 520 9.50 -18.23 -49.22
CA TYR A 520 9.68 -18.37 -47.77
C TYR A 520 10.60 -17.28 -47.25
N ARG A 521 10.08 -16.44 -46.34
CA ARG A 521 10.83 -15.33 -45.75
C ARG A 521 11.94 -15.82 -44.83
N CYS A 522 13.15 -15.35 -45.05
CA CYS A 522 14.30 -15.53 -44.17
C CYS A 522 14.34 -14.51 -43.03
N PHE A 523 13.65 -13.36 -43.17
CA PHE A 523 13.55 -12.34 -42.12
C PHE A 523 12.12 -12.14 -41.60
N PRO A 524 11.44 -13.19 -41.10
CA PRO A 524 10.02 -13.11 -40.71
C PRO A 524 9.75 -12.18 -39.52
N LYS A 525 10.78 -11.87 -38.73
CA LYS A 525 10.68 -10.97 -37.57
C LYS A 525 10.84 -9.50 -37.92
N LEU A 526 11.41 -9.17 -39.10
CA LEU A 526 11.49 -7.79 -39.57
C LEU A 526 10.13 -7.34 -40.11
N LYS A 527 9.75 -6.11 -39.78
CA LYS A 527 8.49 -5.49 -40.20
C LYS A 527 8.79 -4.15 -40.86
N GLU A 528 7.96 -3.79 -41.82
CA GLU A 528 8.06 -2.51 -42.55
C GLU A 528 8.03 -1.30 -41.60
N SER A 529 7.26 -1.38 -40.52
CA SER A 529 7.21 -0.34 -39.49
C SER A 529 8.54 -0.09 -38.77
N PHE A 530 9.51 -0.99 -38.82
CA PHE A 530 10.83 -0.79 -38.19
C PHE A 530 11.76 0.12 -39.01
N PHE A 531 11.45 0.31 -40.28
CA PHE A 531 12.19 1.18 -41.20
C PHE A 531 11.63 2.62 -41.19
N SER A 532 10.44 2.86 -40.63
CA SER A 532 9.89 4.21 -40.51
C SER A 532 10.58 4.98 -39.37
N SER A 533 11.54 5.82 -39.74
CA SER A 533 12.39 6.62 -38.84
C SER A 533 11.66 7.71 -38.04
N ARG A 534 10.34 7.88 -38.24
CA ARG A 534 9.52 8.95 -37.64
C ARG A 534 8.87 8.58 -36.32
N ASP A 535 8.75 7.29 -35.96
CA ASP A 535 8.08 6.90 -34.71
C ASP A 535 9.08 6.91 -33.53
N SER A 536 8.97 7.93 -32.67
CA SER A 536 9.79 8.09 -31.46
C SER A 536 9.62 6.92 -30.47
N PHE A 537 8.47 6.24 -30.46
CA PHE A 537 8.22 5.11 -29.57
C PHE A 537 8.99 3.85 -30.03
N LEU A 538 9.09 3.62 -31.34
CA LEU A 538 9.89 2.52 -31.89
C LEU A 538 11.39 2.74 -31.68
N LYS A 539 11.84 3.99 -31.64
CA LYS A 539 13.22 4.33 -31.29
C LYS A 539 13.58 3.87 -29.88
N MET A 540 12.65 3.87 -28.93
CA MET A 540 12.92 3.45 -27.56
C MET A 540 12.80 1.94 -27.31
N LYS A 541 12.21 1.18 -28.25
CA LYS A 541 12.05 -0.28 -28.13
C LYS A 541 13.35 -1.04 -28.43
N VAL A 542 13.97 -1.57 -27.37
CA VAL A 542 15.16 -2.44 -27.47
C VAL A 542 14.90 -3.69 -28.33
N LYS A 543 13.70 -4.27 -28.23
CA LYS A 543 13.30 -5.44 -29.05
C LYS A 543 13.46 -5.20 -30.55
N VAL A 544 13.28 -3.97 -31.02
CA VAL A 544 13.43 -3.61 -32.44
C VAL A 544 14.91 -3.48 -32.82
N ALA A 545 15.74 -2.97 -31.91
CA ALA A 545 17.19 -2.88 -32.14
C ALA A 545 17.90 -4.24 -32.05
N ALA A 546 17.33 -5.20 -31.30
CA ALA A 546 17.91 -6.52 -31.04
C ALA A 546 17.32 -7.65 -31.91
N ILE A 547 16.65 -7.33 -33.02
CA ILE A 547 16.04 -8.36 -33.88
C ILE A 547 17.14 -9.26 -34.44
N LYS A 548 17.06 -10.54 -34.09
CA LYS A 548 17.88 -11.63 -34.61
C LYS A 548 17.07 -12.52 -35.54
#